data_AF-A0A7C6XZJ4-F1
#
_entry.id   AF-A0A7C6XZJ4-F1
#
_cell.length_a   1.000
_cell.length_b   1.000
_cell.length_c   1.000
_cell.angle_alpha   90.00
_cell.angle_beta   90.00
_cell.angle_gamma   90.00
#
_symmetry.space_group_name_H-M   'P 1'
#
loop_
_entity.id
_entity.type
_entity.pdbx_description
1 polymer ?
#
loop_
_entity_poly.entity_id
_entity_poly.type
_entity_poly.pdbx_seq_one_letter_code
_entity_poly.pdbx_strand_id
1 'polypeptide(L)'
;MANVATDPENGTTSFELARVNTQVVWIVPLFFAIIVLFRVLTPDAIWYVPGLPGFLDFLLVAIPCAVLAFISGRSYLTNGSLVILFFGSAQLILSGAAAASGWLHYDGAPGEADTVYYLGFAAAGVLHVLAAIRLLVGGRSDRTTRRAPVLTLAYLIALLCAAGLIGFGVAGGLPPFLAARGGPQLFRQVVIGDTIVLFAVSAVVTGL
;
A
#
# COMPACT_ATOMS: atom_id res chain seq x y z
N MET A 1 29.28 -23.92 49.16
CA MET A 1 28.62 -24.69 48.10
C MET A 1 27.59 -23.80 47.44
N ALA A 2 27.75 -23.59 46.13
CA ALA A 2 26.77 -23.10 45.17
C ALA A 2 25.38 -23.74 45.39
N ASN A 3 24.22 -23.19 44.99
CA ASN A 3 23.82 -21.92 44.37
C ASN A 3 22.28 -22.00 44.17
N VAL A 4 21.66 -20.88 43.79
CA VAL A 4 20.39 -20.76 43.05
C VAL A 4 19.09 -21.13 43.77
N ALA A 5 18.31 -20.09 44.11
CA ALA A 5 17.01 -19.85 43.47
C ALA A 5 16.42 -18.51 43.93
N THR A 6 16.46 -17.51 43.06
CA THR A 6 15.32 -16.59 42.91
C THR A 6 15.30 -16.14 41.45
N ASP A 7 14.18 -16.42 40.81
CA ASP A 7 13.78 -15.97 39.49
C ASP A 7 13.02 -14.64 39.66
N PRO A 8 13.46 -13.56 39.00
CA PRO A 8 12.56 -12.45 38.75
C PRO A 8 12.85 -11.77 37.40
N GLU A 9 12.77 -12.47 36.27
CA GLU A 9 12.82 -11.79 34.96
C GLU A 9 11.73 -12.28 34.01
N ASN A 10 10.48 -11.90 34.29
CA ASN A 10 9.44 -11.93 33.27
C ASN A 10 8.45 -10.75 33.42
N GLY A 11 8.98 -9.53 33.41
CA GLY A 11 8.21 -8.29 33.59
C GLY A 11 8.44 -7.21 32.53
N THR A 12 9.21 -7.47 31.48
CA THR A 12 9.68 -6.43 30.55
C THR A 12 9.05 -6.47 29.17
N THR A 13 8.35 -7.55 28.79
CA THR A 13 7.82 -7.71 27.42
C THR A 13 6.44 -7.06 27.19
N SER A 14 5.68 -6.74 28.24
CA SER A 14 4.35 -6.14 28.11
C SER A 14 4.34 -4.62 27.97
N PHE A 15 5.44 -3.93 28.34
CA PHE A 15 5.52 -2.46 28.28
C PHE A 15 6.11 -1.92 26.97
N GLU A 16 6.87 -2.70 26.20
CA GLU A 16 7.43 -2.25 24.93
C GLU A 16 6.41 -2.22 23.78
N LEU A 17 5.35 -3.04 23.83
CA LEU A 17 4.23 -2.99 22.88
C LEU A 17 3.32 -1.77 23.11
N ALA A 18 3.30 -1.21 24.32
CA ALA A 18 2.54 0.01 24.62
C ALA A 18 3.20 1.30 24.11
N ARG A 19 4.42 1.19 23.56
CA ARG A 19 5.17 2.30 22.97
C ARG A 19 5.12 2.27 21.44
N VAL A 20 4.09 1.65 20.84
CA VAL A 20 3.64 2.04 19.50
C VAL A 20 3.29 3.52 19.61
N ASN A 21 4.24 4.33 19.14
CA ASN A 21 4.34 5.76 19.29
C ASN A 21 2.95 6.43 19.20
N THR A 22 2.46 6.98 20.32
CA THR A 22 1.16 7.68 20.42
C THR A 22 0.99 8.74 19.33
N GLN A 23 2.09 9.22 18.74
CA GLN A 23 2.08 10.14 17.59
C GLN A 23 1.48 9.54 16.30
N VAL A 24 1.57 8.22 16.07
CA VAL A 24 1.04 7.56 14.86
C VAL A 24 -0.48 7.38 14.97
N VAL A 25 -1.00 7.14 16.18
CA VAL A 25 -2.43 6.98 16.45
C VAL A 25 -3.22 8.23 16.06
N TRP A 26 -2.61 9.42 16.17
CA TRP A 26 -3.25 10.68 15.79
C TRP A 26 -3.28 10.98 14.29
N ILE A 27 -2.48 10.28 13.47
CA ILE A 27 -2.39 10.54 12.03
C ILE A 27 -3.71 10.21 11.33
N VAL A 28 -4.34 9.09 11.69
CA VAL A 28 -5.61 8.63 11.11
C VAL A 28 -6.77 9.60 11.43
N PRO A 29 -7.05 9.97 12.70
CA PRO A 29 -8.10 10.93 13.02
C PRO A 29 -7.79 12.34 12.50
N LEU A 30 -6.51 12.76 12.45
CA LEU A 30 -6.13 14.03 11.83
C LEU A 30 -6.44 14.04 10.33
N PHE A 31 -6.13 12.96 9.61
CA PHE A 31 -6.46 12.83 8.20
C PHE A 31 -7.98 12.91 7.95
N PHE A 32 -8.78 12.21 8.77
CA PHE A 32 -10.24 12.33 8.73
C PHE A 32 -10.72 13.74 9.07
N ALA A 33 -10.13 14.40 10.07
CA ALA A 33 -10.46 15.77 10.43
C ALA A 33 -10.16 16.74 9.28
N ILE A 34 -9.05 16.57 8.56
CA ILE A 34 -8.72 17.36 7.36
C ILE A 34 -9.76 17.14 6.27
N ILE A 35 -10.18 15.89 6.01
CA ILE A 35 -11.23 15.59 5.03
C ILE A 35 -12.55 16.28 5.40
N VAL A 36 -12.97 16.17 6.67
CA VAL A 36 -14.19 16.80 7.17
C VAL A 36 -14.09 18.32 7.10
N LEU A 37 -12.94 18.89 7.46
CA LEU A 37 -12.67 20.32 7.39
C LEU A 37 -12.76 20.82 5.94
N PHE A 38 -12.15 20.13 4.98
CA PHE A 38 -12.29 20.45 3.55
C PHE A 38 -13.74 20.35 3.09
N ARG A 39 -14.49 19.32 3.51
CA ARG A 39 -15.90 19.18 3.15
C ARG A 39 -16.76 20.33 3.69
N VAL A 40 -16.52 20.77 4.91
CA VAL A 40 -17.28 21.86 5.57
C VAL A 40 -16.89 23.23 5.04
N LEU A 41 -15.61 23.46 4.75
CA LEU A 41 -15.12 24.73 4.21
C LEU A 41 -15.48 24.95 2.73
N THR A 42 -15.69 23.86 1.99
CA THR A 42 -16.00 23.92 0.55
C THR A 42 -17.22 23.07 0.17
N PRO A 43 -18.42 23.38 0.69
CA PRO A 43 -19.63 22.60 0.43
C PRO A 43 -20.08 22.65 -1.04
N ASP A 44 -19.74 23.72 -1.77
CA ASP A 44 -20.16 23.97 -3.16
C ASP A 44 -18.99 24.05 -4.15
N ALA A 45 -17.75 23.73 -3.74
CA ALA A 45 -16.59 23.80 -4.62
C ALA A 45 -16.50 22.55 -5.53
N ILE A 46 -17.45 22.42 -6.45
CA ILE A 46 -17.35 21.54 -7.61
C ILE A 46 -16.45 22.24 -8.64
N TRP A 47 -15.24 22.60 -8.24
CA TRP A 47 -14.20 22.98 -9.17
C TRP A 47 -13.31 21.75 -9.32
N TYR A 48 -13.59 20.95 -10.35
CA TYR A 48 -12.61 20.02 -10.89
C TYR A 48 -11.43 20.87 -11.35
N VAL A 49 -10.51 21.18 -10.44
CA VAL A 49 -9.27 21.88 -10.76
C VAL A 49 -8.39 20.86 -11.47
N PRO A 50 -8.11 21.04 -12.77
CA PRO A 50 -7.29 20.09 -13.52
C PRO A 50 -5.94 19.90 -12.79
N GLY A 51 -5.57 18.64 -12.54
CA GLY A 51 -4.35 18.30 -11.82
C GLY A 51 -4.45 18.25 -10.29
N LEU A 52 -5.50 18.78 -9.65
CA LEU A 52 -5.64 18.69 -8.19
C LEU A 52 -5.80 17.23 -7.70
N PRO A 53 -6.66 16.37 -8.32
CA PRO A 53 -6.76 14.96 -7.93
C PRO A 53 -5.41 14.25 -8.08
N GLY A 54 -4.71 14.49 -9.19
CA GLY A 54 -3.42 13.87 -9.42
C GLY A 54 -2.31 14.33 -8.49
N PHE A 55 -2.29 15.61 -8.13
CA PHE A 55 -1.38 16.14 -7.13
C PHE A 55 -1.64 15.52 -5.75
N LEU A 56 -2.91 15.38 -5.37
CA LEU A 56 -3.30 14.74 -4.12
C LEU A 56 -2.93 13.25 -4.10
N ASP A 57 -3.18 12.50 -5.18
CA ASP A 57 -2.80 11.09 -5.27
C ASP A 57 -1.29 10.91 -5.22
N PHE A 58 -0.53 11.79 -5.86
CA PHE A 58 0.93 11.77 -5.77
C PHE A 58 1.42 12.03 -4.34
N LEU A 59 0.91 13.09 -3.70
CA LEU A 59 1.37 13.52 -2.37
C LEU A 59 0.91 12.57 -1.26
N LEU A 60 -0.35 12.13 -1.31
CA LEU A 60 -1.01 11.38 -0.23
C LEU A 60 -0.92 9.86 -0.42
N VAL A 61 -0.69 9.37 -1.64
CA VAL A 61 -0.58 7.92 -1.91
C VAL A 61 0.81 7.59 -2.43
N ALA A 62 1.27 8.21 -3.51
CA ALA A 62 2.51 7.79 -4.16
C ALA A 62 3.75 7.94 -3.26
N ILE A 63 3.88 9.08 -2.58
CA ILE A 63 5.00 9.34 -1.67
C ILE A 63 4.97 8.40 -0.45
N PRO A 64 3.88 8.28 0.32
CA PRO A 64 3.82 7.35 1.45
C PRO A 64 4.07 5.90 1.04
N CYS A 65 3.49 5.43 -0.07
CA CYS A 65 3.75 4.09 -0.58
C CYS A 65 5.22 3.89 -0.98
N ALA A 66 5.87 4.87 -1.61
CA ALA A 66 7.30 4.78 -1.92
C ALA A 66 8.17 4.71 -0.66
N VAL A 67 7.82 5.47 0.38
CA VAL A 67 8.50 5.42 1.68
C VAL A 67 8.31 4.05 2.34
N LEU A 68 7.08 3.51 2.34
CA LEU A 68 6.79 2.18 2.88
C LEU A 68 7.54 1.08 2.10
N ALA A 69 7.64 1.20 0.79
CA ALA A 69 8.46 0.31 -0.03
C ALA A 69 9.94 0.39 0.35
N PHE A 70 10.49 1.59 0.56
CA PHE A 70 11.88 1.75 0.98
C PHE A 70 12.14 1.11 2.35
N ILE A 71 11.27 1.38 3.33
CA ILE A 71 11.36 0.81 4.69
C ILE A 71 11.26 -0.71 4.63
N SER A 72 10.29 -1.24 3.88
CA SER A 72 10.11 -2.69 3.70
C SER A 72 11.32 -3.33 3.05
N GLY A 73 11.91 -2.71 2.03
CA GLY A 73 13.12 -3.20 1.39
C GLY A 73 14.29 -3.28 2.36
N ARG A 74 14.49 -2.23 3.18
CA ARG A 74 15.50 -2.23 4.26
C ARG A 74 15.24 -3.35 5.27
N SER A 75 14.02 -3.49 5.75
CA SER A 75 13.61 -4.54 6.70
C SER A 75 13.74 -5.94 6.11
N TYR A 76 13.56 -6.11 4.80
CA TYR A 76 13.82 -7.39 4.12
C TYR A 76 15.31 -7.75 4.11
N LEU A 77 16.20 -6.78 3.86
CA LEU A 77 17.64 -7.04 3.90
C LEU A 77 18.10 -7.50 5.28
N THR A 78 17.54 -6.92 6.35
CA THR A 78 17.88 -7.30 7.74
C THR A 78 17.22 -8.62 8.15
N ASN A 79 15.93 -8.79 7.90
CA ASN A 79 15.13 -9.88 8.48
C ASN A 79 14.91 -11.07 7.52
N GLY A 80 15.14 -10.88 6.21
CA GLY A 80 14.95 -11.92 5.18
C GLY A 80 13.49 -12.38 5.00
N SER A 81 12.51 -11.64 5.53
CA SER A 81 11.11 -12.05 5.50
C SER A 81 10.47 -11.78 4.12
N LEU A 82 10.08 -12.85 3.42
CA LEU A 82 9.37 -12.72 2.14
C LEU A 82 8.02 -12.00 2.26
N VAL A 83 7.39 -12.03 3.45
CA VAL A 83 6.17 -11.26 3.73
C VAL A 83 6.43 -9.76 3.55
N ILE A 84 7.55 -9.28 4.11
CA ILE A 84 7.98 -7.88 3.99
C ILE A 84 8.35 -7.55 2.54
N LEU A 85 8.98 -8.49 1.83
CA LEU A 85 9.32 -8.30 0.42
C LEU A 85 8.06 -8.12 -0.46
N PHE A 86 7.07 -9.01 -0.32
CA PHE A 86 5.81 -8.89 -1.06
C PHE A 86 5.04 -7.63 -0.70
N PHE A 87 5.02 -7.26 0.59
CA PHE A 87 4.43 -6.00 1.02
C PHE A 87 5.13 -4.78 0.39
N GLY A 88 6.46 -4.74 0.40
CA GLY A 88 7.23 -3.66 -0.23
C GLY A 88 7.02 -3.56 -1.74
N SER A 89 6.98 -4.71 -2.44
CA SER A 89 6.66 -4.78 -3.86
C SER A 89 5.23 -4.28 -4.16
N ALA A 90 4.26 -4.60 -3.31
CA ALA A 90 2.90 -4.09 -3.44
C ALA A 90 2.86 -2.56 -3.33
N GLN A 91 3.58 -1.99 -2.37
CA GLN A 91 3.67 -0.54 -2.19
C GLN A 91 4.37 0.16 -3.37
N LEU A 92 5.36 -0.48 -4.01
CA LEU A 92 5.95 0.07 -5.24
C LEU A 92 4.96 0.14 -6.40
N ILE A 93 4.15 -0.91 -6.58
CA ILE A 93 3.12 -0.92 -7.63
C ILE A 93 2.09 0.18 -7.38
N LEU A 94 1.62 0.34 -6.14
CA LEU A 94 0.69 1.41 -5.75
C LEU A 94 1.28 2.79 -5.98
N SER A 95 2.55 2.99 -5.61
CA SER A 95 3.22 4.27 -5.80
C SER A 95 3.32 4.65 -7.29
N GLY A 96 3.72 3.70 -8.14
CA GLY A 96 3.77 3.89 -9.59
C GLY A 96 2.39 4.16 -10.20
N ALA A 97 1.38 3.39 -9.80
CA ALA A 97 0.01 3.55 -10.30
C ALA A 97 -0.61 4.89 -9.88
N ALA A 98 -0.44 5.29 -8.61
CA ALA A 98 -0.91 6.58 -8.11
C ALA A 98 -0.21 7.75 -8.83
N ALA A 99 1.11 7.71 -8.97
CA ALA A 99 1.85 8.75 -9.70
C ALA A 99 1.45 8.86 -11.18
N ALA A 100 1.27 7.73 -11.86
CA ALA A 100 0.85 7.70 -13.27
C ALA A 100 -0.59 8.19 -13.45
N SER A 101 -1.51 7.70 -12.62
CA SER A 101 -2.92 8.13 -12.65
C SER A 101 -3.07 9.62 -12.42
N GLY A 102 -2.23 10.21 -11.56
CA GLY A 102 -2.29 11.64 -11.30
C GLY A 102 -1.90 12.49 -12.49
N TRP A 103 -0.89 12.07 -13.25
CA TRP A 103 -0.53 12.74 -14.50
C TRP A 103 -1.54 12.51 -15.63
N LEU A 104 -2.11 11.32 -15.73
CA LEU A 104 -3.17 11.04 -16.73
C LEU A 104 -4.44 11.87 -16.49
N HIS A 105 -4.78 12.16 -15.23
CA HIS A 105 -5.87 13.09 -14.88
C HIS A 105 -5.59 14.54 -15.33
N TYR A 106 -4.32 14.95 -15.35
CA TYR A 106 -3.91 16.29 -15.79
C TYR A 106 -4.10 16.46 -17.31
N ASP A 107 -3.79 15.42 -18.10
CA ASP A 107 -3.88 15.44 -19.57
C ASP A 107 -5.32 15.32 -20.11
N GLY A 108 -6.34 15.35 -19.25
CA GLY A 108 -7.74 15.26 -19.68
C GLY A 108 -8.18 13.84 -20.08
N ALA A 109 -7.44 12.83 -19.62
CA ALA A 109 -7.69 11.40 -19.81
C ALA A 109 -8.20 10.73 -18.51
N PRO A 110 -9.33 11.19 -17.91
CA PRO A 110 -9.77 10.73 -16.59
C PRO A 110 -10.14 9.24 -16.60
N GLY A 111 -10.52 8.69 -17.77
CA GLY A 111 -10.91 7.30 -17.84
C GLY A 111 -9.75 6.33 -17.81
N GLU A 112 -8.69 6.66 -18.53
CA GLU A 112 -7.42 5.94 -18.52
C GLU A 112 -6.75 6.06 -17.14
N ALA A 113 -6.83 7.24 -16.52
CA ALA A 113 -6.25 7.51 -15.21
C ALA A 113 -6.84 6.63 -14.09
N ASP A 114 -8.17 6.61 -13.98
CA ASP A 114 -8.91 5.75 -13.04
C ASP A 114 -8.56 4.27 -13.25
N THR A 115 -8.46 3.89 -14.51
CA THR A 115 -8.21 2.51 -14.92
C THR A 115 -6.83 2.04 -14.46
N VAL A 116 -5.80 2.86 -14.69
CA VAL A 116 -4.43 2.61 -14.21
C VAL A 116 -4.41 2.51 -12.69
N TYR A 117 -5.13 3.38 -12.00
CA TYR A 117 -5.23 3.39 -10.55
C TYR A 117 -5.80 2.06 -10.02
N TYR A 118 -6.99 1.65 -10.49
CA TYR A 118 -7.63 0.42 -10.03
C TYR A 118 -6.82 -0.84 -10.35
N LEU A 119 -6.18 -0.88 -11.51
CA LEU A 119 -5.38 -2.02 -11.92
C LEU A 119 -4.12 -2.15 -11.04
N GLY A 120 -3.50 -1.03 -10.68
CA GLY A 120 -2.41 -0.99 -9.70
C GLY A 120 -2.85 -1.49 -8.32
N PHE A 121 -4.03 -1.07 -7.86
CA PHE A 121 -4.62 -1.55 -6.60
C PHE A 121 -4.90 -3.06 -6.63
N ALA A 122 -5.47 -3.58 -7.71
CA ALA A 122 -5.72 -5.00 -7.86
C ALA A 122 -4.41 -5.83 -7.82
N ALA A 123 -3.38 -5.39 -8.55
CA ALA A 123 -2.08 -6.06 -8.57
C ALA A 123 -1.39 -6.01 -7.20
N ALA A 124 -1.45 -4.88 -6.50
CA ALA A 124 -0.95 -4.76 -5.14
C ALA A 124 -1.73 -5.65 -4.15
N GLY A 125 -3.04 -5.75 -4.31
CA GLY A 125 -3.90 -6.65 -3.52
C GLY A 125 -3.50 -8.11 -3.66
N VAL A 126 -3.15 -8.57 -4.86
CA VAL A 126 -2.62 -9.94 -5.07
C VAL A 126 -1.34 -10.17 -4.26
N LEU A 127 -0.41 -9.21 -4.27
CA LEU A 127 0.82 -9.31 -3.49
C LEU A 127 0.56 -9.27 -1.98
N HIS A 128 -0.41 -8.49 -1.51
CA HIS A 128 -0.85 -8.51 -0.11
C HIS A 128 -1.46 -9.85 0.29
N VAL A 129 -2.30 -10.45 -0.56
CA VAL A 129 -2.83 -11.79 -0.32
C VAL A 129 -1.72 -12.82 -0.28
N LEU A 130 -0.74 -12.76 -1.18
CA LEU A 130 0.44 -13.64 -1.15
C LEU A 130 1.27 -13.45 0.13
N ALA A 131 1.43 -12.21 0.59
CA ALA A 131 2.09 -11.91 1.86
C ALA A 131 1.33 -12.53 3.05
N ALA A 132 0.00 -12.39 3.09
CA ALA A 132 -0.86 -12.96 4.13
C ALA A 132 -0.85 -14.50 4.12
N ILE A 133 -0.94 -15.13 2.95
CA ILE A 133 -0.81 -16.59 2.82
C ILE A 133 0.54 -17.06 3.35
N ARG A 134 1.62 -16.36 3.00
CA ARG A 134 2.97 -16.71 3.49
C ARG A 134 3.10 -16.57 4.99
N LEU A 135 2.44 -15.60 5.59
CA LEU A 135 2.40 -15.42 7.04
C LEU A 135 1.65 -16.58 7.72
N LEU A 136 0.49 -16.99 7.18
CA LEU A 136 -0.30 -18.11 7.72
C LEU A 136 0.39 -19.47 7.58
N VAL A 137 1.13 -19.70 6.49
CA VAL A 137 1.85 -20.97 6.25
C VAL A 137 3.16 -21.04 7.06
N GLY A 138 3.48 -20.03 7.88
CA GLY A 138 4.67 -20.04 8.73
C GLY A 138 5.96 -19.84 7.94
N GLY A 139 5.93 -18.97 6.92
CA GLY A 139 7.08 -18.67 6.07
C GLY A 139 8.32 -18.28 6.89
N ARG A 140 9.31 -19.18 6.93
CA ARG A 140 10.62 -18.91 7.56
C ARG A 140 11.33 -17.76 6.85
N SER A 141 12.02 -16.93 7.63
CA SER A 141 13.01 -15.98 7.13
C SER A 141 13.96 -16.69 6.16
N ASP A 142 14.12 -16.14 4.97
CA ASP A 142 15.05 -16.68 4.01
C ASP A 142 16.48 -16.47 4.55
N ARG A 143 17.11 -17.59 4.95
CA ARG A 143 18.51 -17.63 5.40
C ARG A 143 19.51 -17.50 4.24
N THR A 144 19.03 -17.25 3.02
CA THR A 144 19.89 -17.01 1.87
C THR A 144 20.85 -15.85 2.13
N THR A 145 22.12 -16.04 1.74
CA THR A 145 23.14 -14.99 1.70
C THR A 145 22.90 -14.00 0.55
N ARG A 146 21.94 -14.28 -0.34
CA ARG A 146 21.66 -13.50 -1.55
C ARG A 146 20.42 -12.61 -1.43
N ARG A 147 20.25 -11.90 -0.31
CA ARG A 147 19.07 -11.04 -0.06
C ARG A 147 19.01 -9.82 -0.98
N ALA A 148 20.13 -9.13 -1.17
CA ALA A 148 20.20 -7.95 -2.03
C ALA A 148 19.77 -8.23 -3.49
N PRO A 149 20.31 -9.24 -4.20
CA PRO A 149 19.87 -9.50 -5.58
C PRO A 149 18.42 -9.96 -5.67
N VAL A 150 17.90 -10.70 -4.67
CA VAL A 150 16.48 -11.08 -4.64
C VAL A 150 15.58 -9.85 -4.46
N LEU A 151 15.95 -8.92 -3.58
CA LEU A 151 15.25 -7.65 -3.43
C LEU A 151 15.24 -6.86 -4.75
N THR A 152 16.41 -6.69 -5.35
CA THR A 152 16.55 -5.95 -6.61
C THR A 152 15.69 -6.57 -7.70
N LEU A 153 15.72 -7.90 -7.84
CA LEU A 153 14.91 -8.60 -8.83
C LEU A 153 13.41 -8.44 -8.56
N ALA A 154 12.97 -8.61 -7.31
CA ALA A 154 11.56 -8.44 -6.95
C ALA A 154 11.06 -7.01 -7.18
N TYR A 155 11.87 -6.00 -6.86
CA TYR A 155 11.52 -4.60 -7.07
C TYR A 155 11.52 -4.24 -8.56
N LEU A 156 12.47 -4.78 -9.32
CA LEU A 156 12.50 -4.61 -10.78
C LEU A 156 11.28 -5.25 -11.44
N ILE A 157 10.89 -6.46 -11.02
CA ILE A 157 9.65 -7.11 -11.49
C ILE A 157 8.42 -6.28 -11.12
N ALA A 158 8.34 -5.77 -9.88
CA ALA A 158 7.23 -4.92 -9.44
C ALA A 158 7.13 -3.63 -10.28
N LEU A 159 8.26 -2.98 -10.57
CA LEU A 159 8.31 -1.79 -11.43
C LEU A 159 7.93 -2.10 -12.88
N LEU A 160 8.42 -3.20 -13.45
CA LEU A 160 8.04 -3.64 -14.79
C LEU A 160 6.55 -4.00 -14.86
N CYS A 161 6.02 -4.63 -13.82
CA CYS A 161 4.60 -4.90 -13.68
C CYS A 161 3.82 -3.59 -13.67
N ALA A 162 4.18 -2.64 -12.81
CA ALA A 162 3.54 -1.32 -12.76
C ALA A 162 3.59 -0.61 -14.13
N ALA A 163 4.74 -0.57 -14.78
CA ALA A 163 4.90 0.01 -16.12
C ALA A 163 4.02 -0.69 -17.18
N GLY A 164 3.95 -2.02 -17.14
CA GLY A 164 3.09 -2.82 -18.01
C GLY A 164 1.60 -2.54 -17.78
N LEU A 165 1.17 -2.43 -16.53
CA LEU A 165 -0.22 -2.10 -16.17
C LEU A 165 -0.58 -0.67 -16.61
N ILE A 166 0.33 0.29 -16.44
CA ILE A 166 0.17 1.66 -16.94
C ILE A 166 0.02 1.66 -18.46
N GLY A 167 0.93 0.99 -19.18
CA GLY A 167 0.88 0.89 -20.64
C GLY A 167 -0.41 0.22 -21.14
N PHE A 168 -0.85 -0.85 -20.47
CA PHE A 168 -2.08 -1.55 -20.80
C PHE A 168 -3.34 -0.69 -20.54
N GLY A 169 -3.35 0.06 -19.43
CA GLY A 169 -4.42 0.99 -19.10
C GLY A 169 -4.53 2.14 -20.11
N VAL A 170 -3.41 2.74 -20.51
CA VAL A 170 -3.36 3.82 -21.51
C VAL A 170 -3.74 3.33 -22.91
N ALA A 171 -3.38 2.09 -23.27
CA ALA A 171 -3.75 1.51 -24.56
C ALA A 171 -5.25 1.17 -24.68
N GLY A 172 -6.06 1.40 -23.64
CA GLY A 172 -7.48 1.06 -23.64
C GLY A 172 -7.74 -0.44 -23.71
N GLY A 173 -6.79 -1.27 -23.26
CA GLY A 173 -6.87 -2.74 -23.37
C GLY A 173 -7.91 -3.38 -22.45
N LEU A 174 -8.61 -2.59 -21.63
CA LEU A 174 -9.55 -3.10 -20.63
C LEU A 174 -10.99 -3.18 -21.16
N PRO A 175 -11.75 -4.20 -20.73
CA PRO A 175 -13.15 -4.32 -21.08
C PRO A 175 -13.95 -3.07 -20.70
N PRO A 176 -15.00 -2.70 -21.46
CA PRO A 176 -15.77 -1.47 -21.24
C PRO A 176 -16.38 -1.30 -19.84
N PHE A 177 -16.56 -2.41 -19.10
CA PHE A 177 -17.07 -2.39 -17.72
C PHE A 177 -16.04 -1.91 -16.68
N LEU A 178 -14.74 -1.94 -17.02
CA LEU A 178 -13.65 -1.35 -16.21
C LEU A 178 -13.27 0.06 -16.70
N ALA A 179 -13.66 0.42 -17.92
CA ALA A 179 -13.44 1.76 -18.45
C ALA A 179 -14.31 2.78 -17.69
N ALA A 180 -13.69 3.87 -17.22
CA ALA A 180 -14.35 4.82 -16.34
C ALA A 180 -15.57 5.53 -16.95
N ARG A 181 -15.73 5.47 -18.28
CA ARG A 181 -16.81 6.12 -19.02
C ARG A 181 -18.10 5.29 -19.13
N GLY A 182 -18.17 4.08 -18.55
CA GLY A 182 -19.38 3.24 -18.68
C GLY A 182 -19.64 2.19 -17.60
N GLY A 183 -18.75 1.99 -16.62
CA GLY A 183 -18.92 0.97 -15.56
C GLY A 183 -19.77 1.44 -14.37
N PRO A 184 -20.57 0.56 -13.73
CA PRO A 184 -21.33 0.89 -12.53
C PRO A 184 -20.42 1.36 -11.39
N GLN A 185 -20.71 2.51 -10.80
CA GLN A 185 -19.96 3.11 -9.69
C GLN A 185 -19.85 2.17 -8.47
N LEU A 186 -20.82 1.26 -8.31
CA LEU A 186 -20.83 0.19 -7.31
C LEU A 186 -19.64 -0.76 -7.42
N PHE A 187 -19.17 -1.09 -8.63
CA PHE A 187 -18.06 -2.03 -8.80
C PHE A 187 -16.74 -1.44 -8.29
N ARG A 188 -16.55 -0.13 -8.46
CA ARG A 188 -15.38 0.60 -7.93
C ARG A 188 -15.41 0.65 -6.40
N GLN A 189 -16.60 0.86 -5.82
CA GLN A 189 -16.79 0.86 -4.37
C GLN A 189 -16.54 -0.52 -3.75
N VAL A 190 -16.90 -1.60 -4.45
CA VAL A 190 -16.60 -2.97 -4.02
C VAL A 190 -15.10 -3.24 -4.06
N VAL A 191 -14.40 -2.85 -5.14
CA VAL A 191 -12.94 -3.03 -5.23
C VAL A 191 -12.20 -2.22 -4.17
N ILE A 192 -12.57 -0.96 -3.93
CA ILE A 192 -11.99 -0.13 -2.86
C ILE A 192 -12.34 -0.72 -1.49
N GLY A 193 -13.58 -1.16 -1.29
CA GLY A 193 -14.04 -1.82 -0.06
C GLY A 193 -13.25 -3.10 0.23
N ASP A 194 -13.07 -3.96 -0.76
CA ASP A 194 -12.28 -5.19 -0.66
C ASP A 194 -10.81 -4.87 -0.35
N THR A 195 -10.27 -3.80 -0.95
CA THR A 195 -8.90 -3.36 -0.64
C THR A 195 -8.79 -2.90 0.82
N ILE A 196 -9.77 -2.13 1.31
CA ILE A 196 -9.82 -1.69 2.71
C ILE A 196 -9.95 -2.88 3.66
N VAL A 197 -10.80 -3.85 3.34
CA VAL A 197 -10.98 -5.07 4.15
C VAL A 197 -9.71 -5.91 4.14
N LEU A 198 -9.09 -6.13 2.98
CA LEU A 198 -7.83 -6.86 2.87
C LEU A 198 -6.69 -6.14 3.61
N PHE A 199 -6.67 -4.81 3.58
CA PHE A 199 -5.71 -4.00 4.33
C PHE A 199 -5.95 -4.08 5.84
N ALA A 200 -7.21 -3.99 6.28
CA ALA A 200 -7.57 -4.12 7.69
C ALA A 200 -7.26 -5.52 8.24
N VAL A 201 -7.56 -6.56 7.47
CA VAL A 201 -7.21 -7.95 7.81
C VAL A 201 -5.69 -8.12 7.86
N SER A 202 -4.97 -7.57 6.88
CA SER A 202 -3.50 -7.59 6.87
C SER A 202 -2.92 -6.89 8.10
N ALA A 203 -3.45 -5.73 8.50
CA ALA A 203 -3.01 -5.00 9.68
C ALA A 203 -3.22 -5.82 10.96
N VAL A 204 -4.42 -6.37 11.15
CA VAL A 204 -4.76 -7.21 12.31
C VAL A 204 -3.89 -8.46 12.39
N VAL A 205 -3.67 -9.15 11.26
CA VAL A 205 -2.90 -10.40 11.23
C VAL A 205 -1.40 -10.14 11.38
N THR A 206 -0.90 -9.01 10.87
CA THR A 206 0.52 -8.64 10.99
C THR A 206 0.85 -8.02 12.35
N GLY A 207 -0.16 -7.70 13.18
CA GLY A 207 0.02 -7.10 14.50
C GLY A 207 0.49 -5.64 14.45
N LEU A 208 0.06 -4.89 13.42
CA LEU A 208 0.17 -3.43 13.36
C LEU A 208 -0.94 -2.77 14.17
#